data_AF-A0A0M4SFJ9-F1
#
_entry.id   AF-A0A0M4SFJ9-F1
#
_cell.length_a   1.000
_cell.length_b   1.000
_cell.length_c   1.000
_cell.angle_alpha   90.00
_cell.angle_beta   90.00
_cell.angle_gamma   90.00
#
_symmetry.space_group_name_H-M   'P 1'
#
loop_
_entity.id
_entity.type
_entity.pdbx_description
1 polymer ?
#
loop_
_entity_poly.entity_id
_entity_poly.type
_entity_poly.pdbx_seq_one_letter_code
_entity_poly.pdbx_strand_id
1 'polypeptide(L)'
;MLERWRADEDEKYFYIGSGGQAWSVGEEFCDEDNDNYELGNYFQTKEEAQKVIDSKEWQNFWAKVRAGEIGEEAADWEEEDERD
;
A
#
# COMPACT_ATOMS: atom_id res chain seq x y z
N MET A 1 13.27 -5.51 18.71
CA MET A 1 12.34 -5.31 17.58
C MET A 1 11.43 -6.52 17.56
N LEU A 2 10.12 -6.33 17.46
CA LEU A 2 9.25 -7.47 17.13
C LEU A 2 9.63 -7.93 15.72
N GLU A 3 10.03 -9.18 15.60
CA GLU A 3 10.25 -9.82 14.31
C GLU A 3 8.88 -9.92 13.61
N ARG A 4 8.76 -9.31 12.43
CA ARG A 4 7.53 -9.39 11.64
C ARG A 4 7.49 -10.76 10.99
N TRP A 5 6.37 -11.46 11.13
CA TRP A 5 6.16 -12.75 10.48
C TRP A 5 6.35 -12.62 8.95
N ARG A 6 7.06 -13.58 8.35
CA ARG A 6 7.23 -13.76 6.90
C ARG A 6 6.96 -15.23 6.58
N ALA A 7 6.36 -15.52 5.43
CA ALA A 7 6.21 -16.90 4.99
C ALA A 7 7.57 -17.53 4.66
N ASP A 8 7.65 -18.86 4.74
CA ASP A 8 8.79 -19.62 4.22
C ASP A 8 8.70 -19.73 2.68
N GLU A 9 9.78 -20.13 2.01
CA GLU A 9 9.78 -20.36 0.54
C GLU A 9 8.66 -21.32 0.14
N ASP A 10 7.96 -21.02 -0.96
CA ASP A 10 6.77 -21.71 -1.47
C ASP A 10 5.51 -21.65 -0.58
N GLU A 11 5.60 -21.15 0.65
CA GLU A 11 4.42 -20.91 1.50
C GLU A 11 3.70 -19.63 1.08
N LYS A 12 2.38 -19.64 1.21
CA LYS A 12 1.56 -18.52 0.75
C LYS A 12 1.46 -17.39 1.76
N TYR A 13 1.42 -16.17 1.25
CA TYR A 13 0.94 -15.00 1.97
C TYR A 13 -0.20 -14.33 1.19
N PHE A 14 -0.89 -13.38 1.84
CA PHE A 14 -1.97 -12.61 1.25
C PHE A 14 -1.57 -11.14 1.12
N TYR A 15 -2.09 -10.47 0.10
CA TYR A 15 -1.85 -9.05 -0.17
C TYR A 15 -3.08 -8.40 -0.81
N ILE A 16 -3.16 -7.07 -0.74
CA ILE A 16 -4.22 -6.30 -1.41
C ILE A 16 -3.72 -5.93 -2.80
N GLY A 17 -4.40 -6.41 -3.84
CA GLY A 17 -4.11 -6.07 -5.22
C GLY A 17 -4.66 -4.70 -5.62
N SER A 18 -4.26 -4.22 -6.80
CA SER A 18 -4.62 -2.90 -7.33
C SER A 18 -6.14 -2.65 -7.45
N GLY A 19 -6.94 -3.70 -7.60
CA GLY A 19 -8.40 -3.61 -7.60
C GLY A 19 -9.04 -3.53 -6.21
N GLY A 20 -8.25 -3.47 -5.14
CA GLY A 20 -8.73 -3.47 -3.75
C GLY A 20 -9.27 -4.81 -3.28
N GLN A 21 -8.82 -5.93 -3.87
CA GLN A 21 -9.18 -7.28 -3.44
C GLN A 21 -7.99 -7.99 -2.79
N ALA A 22 -8.27 -8.89 -1.85
CA ALA A 22 -7.25 -9.76 -1.27
C ALA A 22 -6.89 -10.91 -2.23
N TRP A 23 -5.62 -10.97 -2.62
CA TRP A 23 -4.99 -12.03 -3.41
C TRP A 23 -4.01 -12.83 -2.54
N SER A 24 -3.47 -13.92 -3.09
CA SER A 24 -2.40 -14.70 -2.48
C SER A 24 -1.40 -15.16 -3.53
N VAL A 25 -0.14 -15.24 -3.12
CA VAL A 25 0.99 -15.75 -3.92
C VAL A 25 1.89 -16.57 -3.00
N GLY A 26 2.70 -17.47 -3.58
CA GLY A 26 3.76 -18.17 -2.85
C GLY A 26 4.97 -17.26 -2.68
N GLU A 27 5.62 -17.30 -1.53
CA GLU A 27 6.85 -16.54 -1.28
C GLU A 27 8.01 -17.14 -2.09
N GLU A 28 8.60 -16.32 -2.96
CA GLU A 28 9.79 -16.66 -3.76
C GLU A 28 11.00 -15.79 -3.39
N PHE A 29 10.89 -14.95 -2.36
CA PHE A 29 11.88 -13.94 -1.95
C PHE A 29 12.27 -12.98 -3.07
N CYS A 30 11.38 -12.79 -4.04
CA CYS A 30 11.60 -11.91 -5.18
C CYS A 30 11.39 -10.44 -4.81
N ASP A 31 11.73 -9.53 -5.72
CA ASP A 31 11.59 -8.09 -5.49
C ASP A 31 10.14 -7.70 -5.16
N GLU A 32 9.13 -8.33 -5.80
CA GLU A 32 7.71 -8.07 -5.52
C GLU A 32 7.28 -8.55 -4.12
N ASP A 33 7.82 -9.68 -3.65
CA ASP A 33 7.57 -10.18 -2.29
C ASP A 33 8.19 -9.24 -1.25
N ASN A 34 9.42 -8.80 -1.50
CA ASN A 34 10.14 -7.86 -0.64
C ASN A 34 9.43 -6.50 -0.58
N ASP A 35 8.98 -5.97 -1.72
CA ASP A 35 8.23 -4.71 -1.80
C ASP A 35 6.92 -4.81 -0.99
N ASN A 36 6.17 -5.90 -1.14
CA ASN A 36 4.94 -6.13 -0.36
C ASN A 36 5.22 -6.22 1.14
N TYR A 37 6.28 -6.95 1.53
CA TYR A 37 6.69 -7.11 2.93
C TYR A 37 7.12 -5.79 3.57
N GLU A 38 7.94 -4.99 2.87
CA GLU A 38 8.41 -3.69 3.35
C GLU A 38 7.30 -2.66 3.46
N LEU A 39 6.39 -2.63 2.48
CA LEU A 39 5.20 -1.77 2.48
C LEU A 39 4.22 -2.14 3.59
N GLY A 40 4.23 -3.39 4.06
CA GLY A 40 3.23 -3.94 4.99
C GLY A 40 1.96 -4.43 4.28
N ASN A 41 2.00 -4.61 2.96
CA ASN A 41 0.96 -5.27 2.17
C ASN A 41 1.15 -6.80 2.17
N TYR A 42 1.39 -7.37 3.35
CA TYR A 42 1.81 -8.74 3.54
C TYR A 42 1.12 -9.33 4.76
N PHE A 43 0.17 -10.24 4.53
CA PHE A 43 -0.75 -10.76 5.55
C PHE A 43 -0.66 -12.28 5.63
N GLN A 44 -0.75 -12.82 6.85
CA GLN A 44 -0.75 -14.26 7.06
C GLN A 44 -2.07 -14.89 6.62
N THR A 45 -3.16 -14.13 6.72
CA THR A 45 -4.52 -14.61 6.42
C THR A 45 -5.27 -13.66 5.49
N LYS A 46 -6.22 -14.20 4.73
CA LYS A 46 -7.11 -13.40 3.88
C LYS A 46 -7.96 -12.44 4.71
N GLU A 47 -8.36 -12.87 5.91
CA GLU A 47 -9.17 -12.09 6.84
C GLU A 47 -8.45 -10.82 7.31
N GLU A 48 -7.13 -10.86 7.50
CA GLU A 48 -6.34 -9.68 7.84
C GLU A 48 -6.32 -8.65 6.70
N ALA A 49 -6.05 -9.10 5.46
CA ALA A 49 -6.12 -8.25 4.28
C ALA A 49 -7.53 -7.64 4.10
N GLN A 50 -8.57 -8.46 4.29
CA GLN A 50 -9.96 -8.02 4.16
C GLN A 50 -10.34 -6.99 5.23
N LYS A 51 -9.86 -7.13 6.48
CA LYS A 51 -10.07 -6.11 7.52
C LYS A 51 -9.51 -4.75 7.14
N VAL A 52 -8.37 -4.70 6.45
CA VAL A 52 -7.80 -3.45 5.94
C VAL A 52 -8.70 -2.89 4.82
N ILE A 53 -9.13 -3.71 3.86
CA ILE A 53 -10.03 -3.29 2.78
C ILE A 53 -11.36 -2.72 3.33
N ASP A 54 -11.93 -3.39 4.34
CA ASP A 54 -13.20 -3.01 4.97
C ASP A 54 -13.05 -1.87 5.99
N SER A 55 -11.82 -1.44 6.27
CA SER A 55 -11.53 -0.39 7.25
C SER A 55 -12.01 0.98 6.75
N LYS A 56 -12.38 1.85 7.69
CA LYS A 56 -12.74 3.23 7.37
C LYS A 56 -11.54 3.99 6.85
N GLU A 57 -10.34 3.65 7.32
CA GLU A 57 -9.07 4.24 6.93
C GLU A 57 -8.80 4.02 5.44
N TRP A 58 -8.90 2.78 4.96
CA TRP A 58 -8.74 2.45 3.54
C TRP A 58 -9.78 3.13 2.66
N GLN A 59 -11.06 3.03 3.05
CA GLN A 59 -12.16 3.62 2.28
C GLN A 59 -12.06 5.15 2.20
N ASN A 60 -11.75 5.81 3.31
CA ASN A 60 -11.58 7.27 3.37
C ASN A 60 -10.34 7.72 2.60
N PHE A 61 -9.21 7.01 2.74
CA PHE A 61 -7.99 7.32 1.99
C PHE A 61 -8.28 7.34 0.49
N TRP A 62 -8.84 6.26 -0.05
CA TRP A 62 -9.15 6.17 -1.48
C TRP A 62 -10.27 7.11 -1.93
N ALA A 63 -11.22 7.45 -1.06
CA ALA A 63 -12.21 8.49 -1.36
C ALA A 63 -11.53 9.86 -1.57
N LYS A 64 -10.59 10.23 -0.71
CA LYS A 64 -9.82 11.48 -0.84
C LYS A 64 -8.91 11.48 -2.05
N VAL A 65 -8.21 10.37 -2.34
CA VAL A 65 -7.40 10.22 -3.57
C VAL A 65 -8.25 10.48 -4.81
N ARG A 66 -9.45 9.88 -4.89
CA ARG A 66 -10.37 10.11 -6.03
C ARG A 66 -10.90 11.54 -6.12
N ALA A 67 -11.03 12.22 -4.99
CA ALA A 67 -11.44 13.63 -4.94
C ALA A 67 -10.29 14.60 -5.25
N GLY A 68 -9.05 14.12 -5.37
CA GLY A 68 -7.87 14.97 -5.55
C GLY A 68 -7.38 15.65 -4.27
N GLU A 69 -7.85 15.20 -3.09
CA GLU A 69 -7.56 15.83 -1.79
C GLU A 69 -6.28 15.29 -1.11
N ILE A 70 -5.55 14.40 -1.77
CA ILE A 70 -4.27 13.85 -1.30
C ILE A 70 -3.21 14.09 -2.37
N GLY A 71 -2.03 14.53 -1.93
CA GLY A 71 -0.88 14.76 -2.82
C GLY A 71 -0.85 16.14 -3.45
N GLU A 72 -1.62 17.11 -2.94
CA GLU A 72 -1.38 18.52 -3.25
C GLU A 72 0.04 18.88 -2.78
N GLU A 73 0.96 19.01 -3.74
CA GLU A 73 2.21 19.73 -3.56
C GLU A 73 1.87 21.17 -3.17
N ALA A 74 2.60 21.74 -2.22
CA ALA A 74 2.47 23.13 -1.82
C ALA A 74 2.41 24.01 -3.09
N ALA A 75 1.27 24.66 -3.31
CA ALA A 75 1.13 25.62 -4.38
C ALA A 75 2.18 26.72 -4.21
N ASP A 76 2.67 27.17 -5.38
CA ASP A 76 3.33 28.44 -5.64
C ASP A 76 4.80 28.55 -5.23
N TRP A 77 5.69 28.04 -6.09
CA TRP A 77 6.82 28.89 -6.50
C TRP A 77 6.23 29.99 -7.39
N GLU A 78 5.92 31.13 -6.78
CA GLU A 78 5.47 32.32 -7.51
C GLU A 78 6.47 32.67 -8.63
N GLU A 79 5.90 33.07 -9.76
CA GLU A 79 6.57 33.72 -10.87
C GLU A 79 7.38 34.95 -10.37
N GLU A 80 8.66 34.77 -10.03
CA GLU A 80 9.64 35.86 -10.04
C GLU A 80 10.49 35.73 -11.31
N ASP A 81 9.88 35.96 -12.47
CA ASP A 81 10.62 36.27 -13.70
C ASP A 81 10.06 37.55 -14.34
N GLU A 82 9.94 38.59 -13.51
CA GLU A 82 9.92 39.98 -13.97
C GLU A 82 10.92 40.80 -13.13
N ARG A 83 12.19 40.87 -13.57
CA ARG A 83 13.06 42.07 -13.61
C ARG A 83 14.52 41.70 -13.93
N ASP A 84 14.93 41.91 -15.18
CA ASP A 84 15.89 42.97 -15.57
C ASP A 84 16.12 42.99 -17.10
#